data_AF-A0A7Y8SUS5-F1
#
_entry.id   AF-A0A7Y8SUS5-F1
#
_cell.length_a   1.000
_cell.length_b   1.000
_cell.length_c   1.000
_cell.angle_alpha   90.00
_cell.angle_beta   90.00
_cell.angle_gamma   90.00
#
_symmetry.space_group_name_H-M   'P 1'
#
loop_
_entity.id
_entity.type
_entity.pdbx_description
1 polymer ?
#
loop_
_entity_poly.entity_id
_entity_poly.type
_entity_poly.pdbx_seq_one_letter_code
_entity_poly.pdbx_strand_id
1 'polypeptide(L)'
;MEWQIQLLGRDLRVALSRAAVRALEARVTPLHVEMELYFSCLIRKRVYFDLPQRGEVALIGQDMSIGFRPVMSRGGCSVADTNPEEMLVDLPTGEPQRFVPHWLKLDYRHGQWQGEFGY
;
A
#
# COMPACT_ATOMS: atom_id res chain seq x y z
N MET A 1 -6.58 5.47 16.10
CA MET A 1 -7.74 5.98 15.34
C MET A 1 -8.04 4.99 14.24
N GLU A 2 -9.29 4.70 13.95
CA GLU A 2 -9.68 3.70 12.95
C GLU A 2 -10.71 4.28 11.97
N TRP A 3 -10.64 3.83 10.72
CA TRP A 3 -11.55 4.20 9.65
C TRP A 3 -11.96 2.97 8.86
N GLN A 4 -13.15 3.06 8.27
CA GLN A 4 -13.62 2.14 7.25
C GLN A 4 -13.73 2.92 5.95
N ILE A 5 -13.04 2.47 4.90
CA ILE A 5 -13.08 3.08 3.57
C ILE A 5 -13.34 2.03 2.50
N GLN A 6 -13.73 2.48 1.31
CA GLN A 6 -13.75 1.65 0.12
C GLN A 6 -12.55 1.96 -0.78
N LEU A 7 -11.88 0.92 -1.25
CA LEU A 7 -10.79 0.99 -2.23
C LEU A 7 -11.03 -0.07 -3.30
N LEU A 8 -11.11 0.33 -4.58
CA LEU A 8 -11.43 -0.57 -5.70
C LEU A 8 -12.75 -1.34 -5.47
N GLY A 9 -13.75 -0.68 -4.85
CA GLY A 9 -15.04 -1.29 -4.51
C GLY A 9 -15.00 -2.32 -3.38
N ARG A 10 -13.93 -2.36 -2.58
CA ARG A 10 -13.77 -3.27 -1.45
C ARG A 10 -13.59 -2.52 -0.14
N ASP A 11 -14.19 -3.05 0.92
CA ASP A 11 -14.02 -2.55 2.27
C ASP A 11 -12.59 -2.78 2.79
N LEU A 12 -11.99 -1.72 3.32
CA LEU A 12 -10.68 -1.73 3.95
C LEU A 12 -10.75 -1.00 5.30
N ARG A 13 -10.36 -1.70 6.36
CA ARG A 13 -10.19 -1.09 7.69
C ARG A 13 -8.79 -0.50 7.83
N VAL A 14 -8.71 0.78 8.16
CA VAL A 14 -7.43 1.48 8.33
C VAL A 14 -7.28 1.87 9.80
N ALA A 15 -6.18 1.48 10.42
CA ALA A 15 -5.88 1.80 11.81
C ALA A 15 -4.57 2.56 11.93
N LEU A 16 -4.61 3.76 12.52
CA LEU A 16 -3.42 4.53 12.87
C LEU A 16 -3.13 4.40 14.37
N SER A 17 -1.86 4.14 14.69
CA SER A 17 -1.35 4.26 16.05
C SER A 17 -1.46 5.70 16.56
N ARG A 18 -1.34 5.91 17.88
CA ARG A 18 -1.30 7.28 18.44
C ARG A 18 -0.12 8.10 17.91
N ALA A 19 1.01 7.46 17.62
CA ALA A 19 2.18 8.15 17.09
C ALA A 19 1.96 8.55 15.62
N ALA A 20 1.35 7.66 14.83
CA ALA A 20 0.95 7.95 13.46
C ALA A 20 -0.04 9.11 13.36
N VAL A 21 -1.06 9.18 14.23
CA VAL A 21 -2.01 10.30 14.24
C VAL A 21 -1.29 11.63 14.45
N ARG A 22 -0.43 11.73 15.48
CA ARG A 22 0.34 12.95 15.74
C ARG A 22 1.28 13.30 14.58
N ALA A 23 1.91 12.29 13.98
CA ALA A 23 2.78 12.51 12.84
C ALA A 23 2.00 13.02 11.62
N LEU A 24 0.78 12.51 11.39
CA LEU A 24 -0.10 12.98 10.30
C LEU A 24 -0.53 14.44 10.51
N GLU A 25 -0.98 14.78 11.71
CA GLU A 25 -1.40 16.15 12.08
C GLU A 25 -0.28 17.18 11.98
N ALA A 26 0.97 16.76 12.21
CA ALA A 26 2.14 17.62 12.10
C ALA A 26 2.63 17.86 10.66
N ARG A 27 2.06 17.16 9.66
CA ARG A 27 2.48 17.30 8.26
C ARG A 27 1.86 18.52 7.61
N VAL A 28 2.65 19.14 6.72
CA VAL A 28 2.21 20.25 5.87
C VAL A 28 1.67 19.74 4.53
N THR A 29 2.05 18.52 4.15
CA THR A 29 1.62 17.87 2.90
C THR A 29 0.86 16.58 3.19
N PRO A 30 -0.18 16.26 2.40
CA PRO A 30 -0.89 14.99 2.53
C PRO A 30 0.06 13.80 2.48
N LEU A 31 -0.25 12.75 3.25
CA LEU A 31 0.47 11.48 3.23
C LEU A 31 -0.16 10.57 2.18
N HIS A 32 0.64 10.15 1.19
CA HIS A 32 0.24 9.03 0.34
C HIS A 32 0.80 7.73 0.90
N VAL A 33 -0.07 6.73 1.01
CA VAL A 33 0.27 5.37 1.45
C VAL A 33 -0.10 4.41 0.33
N GLU A 34 0.87 3.62 -0.15
CA GLU A 34 0.64 2.64 -1.20
C GLU A 34 0.94 1.23 -0.68
N MET A 35 -0.05 0.35 -0.74
CA MET A 35 0.12 -1.06 -0.41
C MET A 35 0.52 -1.83 -1.68
N GLU A 36 1.70 -2.43 -1.69
CA GLU A 36 2.17 -3.30 -2.76
C GLU A 36 2.03 -4.76 -2.35
N LEU A 37 1.34 -5.53 -3.20
CA LEU A 37 1.28 -6.98 -3.11
C LEU A 37 2.01 -7.58 -4.31
N TYR A 38 3.19 -8.12 -4.07
CA TYR A 38 3.99 -8.74 -5.11
C TYR A 38 3.77 -10.25 -5.15
N PHE A 39 3.20 -10.71 -6.27
CA PHE A 39 3.04 -12.12 -6.62
C PHE A 39 4.32 -12.64 -7.28
N SER A 40 5.16 -13.28 -6.48
CA SER A 40 6.31 -14.07 -6.93
C SER A 40 6.19 -15.51 -6.44
N CYS A 41 7.29 -16.29 -6.44
CA CYS A 41 7.34 -17.61 -5.79
C CYS A 41 6.95 -17.56 -4.32
N LEU A 42 7.20 -16.41 -3.67
CA LEU A 42 6.69 -16.08 -2.35
C LEU A 42 5.93 -14.75 -2.44
N ILE A 43 4.80 -14.67 -1.74
CA ILE A 43 4.05 -13.43 -1.64
C ILE A 43 4.85 -12.44 -0.79
N ARG A 44 5.12 -11.26 -1.32
CA ARG A 44 5.74 -10.16 -0.58
C ARG A 44 4.75 -9.02 -0.43
N LYS A 45 4.60 -8.53 0.80
CA LYS A 45 3.79 -7.37 1.16
C LYS A 45 4.70 -6.22 1.53
N ARG A 46 4.45 -5.03 0.99
CA ARG A 46 5.16 -3.80 1.36
C ARG A 46 4.18 -2.64 1.45
N VAL A 47 4.44 -1.72 2.37
CA VAL A 47 3.74 -0.44 2.44
C VAL A 47 4.76 0.65 2.15
N TYR A 48 4.50 1.43 1.11
CA TYR A 48 5.29 2.58 0.74
C TYR A 48 4.60 3.86 1.20
N PHE A 49 5.41 4.88 1.47
CA PHE A 49 4.97 6.19 1.94
C PHE A 49 5.57 7.25 1.02
N ASP A 50 4.80 8.30 0.74
CA ASP A 50 5.23 9.47 -0.02
C ASP A 50 5.74 9.15 -1.45
N LEU A 51 5.21 8.08 -2.05
CA LEU A 51 5.37 7.83 -3.49
C LEU A 51 4.35 8.64 -4.30
N PRO A 52 4.63 8.91 -5.59
CA PRO A 52 3.62 9.44 -6.51
C PRO A 52 2.41 8.51 -6.56
N GLN A 53 1.20 9.08 -6.53
CA GLN A 53 -0.03 8.32 -6.60
C GLN A 53 -0.14 7.59 -7.94
N ARG A 54 -0.55 6.32 -7.89
CA ARG A 54 -0.74 5.47 -9.06
C ARG A 54 -2.11 4.78 -8.98
N GLY A 55 -2.85 4.80 -10.08
CA GLY A 55 -4.16 4.18 -10.15
C GLY A 55 -5.20 4.85 -9.24
N GLU A 56 -6.20 4.08 -8.81
CA GLU A 56 -7.25 4.54 -7.92
C GLU A 56 -6.74 4.66 -6.47
N VAL A 57 -7.16 5.73 -5.80
CA VAL A 57 -6.86 5.95 -4.38
C VAL A 57 -8.13 6.23 -3.59
N ALA A 58 -8.16 5.75 -2.36
CA ALA A 58 -9.18 6.10 -1.39
C ALA A 58 -8.67 7.24 -0.51
N LEU A 59 -9.50 8.26 -0.27
CA LEU A 59 -9.15 9.41 0.56
C LEU A 59 -9.66 9.20 1.99
N ILE A 60 -8.82 9.53 2.98
CA ILE A 60 -9.22 9.67 4.39
C ILE A 60 -9.03 11.14 4.76
N GLY A 61 -10.14 11.88 4.75
CA GLY A 61 -10.10 13.34 4.89
C GLY A 61 -9.34 14.01 3.75
N GLN A 62 -8.63 15.10 4.04
CA GLN A 62 -7.79 15.82 3.08
C GLN A 62 -6.29 15.50 3.21
N ASP A 63 -5.90 14.82 4.29
CA ASP A 63 -4.50 14.70 4.70
C ASP A 63 -3.90 13.33 4.36
N MET A 64 -4.70 12.37 3.91
CA MET A 64 -4.21 11.02 3.63
C MET A 64 -4.92 10.37 2.44
N SER A 65 -4.15 9.73 1.57
CA SER A 65 -4.66 8.89 0.49
C SER A 65 -4.03 7.50 0.51
N ILE A 66 -4.82 6.49 0.16
CA ILE A 66 -4.45 5.08 0.22
C ILE A 66 -4.61 4.46 -1.16
N GLY A 67 -3.53 3.94 -1.72
CA GLY A 67 -3.52 3.15 -2.95
C GLY A 67 -3.24 1.67 -2.69
N PHE A 68 -3.64 0.82 -3.63
CA PHE A 68 -3.30 -0.60 -3.63
C PHE A 68 -2.82 -1.03 -5.01
N ARG A 69 -1.66 -1.70 -5.03
CA ARG A 69 -0.98 -2.09 -6.26
C ARG A 69 -0.55 -3.57 -6.21
N PRO A 70 -1.31 -4.48 -6.83
CA PRO A 70 -0.86 -5.84 -7.05
C PRO A 70 0.12 -5.87 -8.24
N VAL A 71 1.31 -6.42 -8.03
CA VAL A 71 2.38 -6.49 -9.04
C VAL A 71 2.87 -7.93 -9.21
N MET A 72 3.46 -8.23 -10.36
CA MET A 72 4.13 -9.50 -10.66
C MET A 72 5.40 -9.25 -11.50
N SER A 73 6.30 -10.24 -11.60
CA SER A 73 7.49 -10.12 -12.44
C SER A 73 7.20 -10.56 -13.88
N ARG A 74 7.66 -9.77 -14.86
CA ARG A 74 7.66 -10.17 -16.28
C ARG A 74 8.56 -11.41 -16.46
N GLY A 75 7.98 -12.58 -16.77
CA GLY A 75 8.75 -13.75 -17.22
C GLY A 75 8.96 -14.89 -16.22
N GLY A 76 8.22 -14.93 -15.10
CA GLY A 76 8.31 -16.01 -14.12
C GLY A 76 9.49 -15.85 -13.15
N CYS A 77 9.55 -16.70 -12.11
CA CYS A 77 10.63 -16.69 -11.13
C CYS A 77 11.96 -17.14 -11.75
N SER A 78 12.73 -16.21 -12.30
CA SER A 78 14.15 -16.44 -12.53
C SER A 78 14.93 -15.80 -11.39
N VAL A 79 15.74 -16.60 -10.69
CA VAL A 79 16.65 -16.17 -9.60
C VAL A 79 17.91 -15.51 -10.18
N ALA A 80 18.03 -15.41 -11.51
CA ALA A 80 19.22 -14.91 -12.18
C ALA A 80 19.21 -13.38 -12.38
N ASP A 81 20.07 -12.70 -11.63
CA ASP A 81 20.76 -11.43 -11.94
C ASP A 81 20.03 -10.39 -12.80
N THR A 82 18.78 -10.08 -12.45
CA THR A 82 18.08 -8.91 -13.01
C THR A 82 17.45 -8.14 -11.86
N ASN A 83 17.58 -6.81 -11.84
CA ASN A 83 17.02 -5.96 -10.79
C ASN A 83 15.51 -6.25 -10.67
N PRO A 84 15.04 -6.89 -9.57
CA PRO A 84 13.66 -7.38 -9.48
C PRO A 84 12.64 -6.25 -9.61
N GLU A 85 13.01 -5.03 -9.24
CA GLU A 85 12.17 -3.84 -9.29
C GLU A 85 11.93 -3.35 -10.73
N GLU A 86 12.88 -3.55 -11.64
CA GLU A 86 12.75 -3.19 -13.07
C GLU A 86 11.85 -4.14 -13.85
N MET A 87 11.59 -5.33 -13.29
CA MET A 87 10.75 -6.36 -13.90
C MET A 87 9.31 -6.35 -13.39
N LEU A 88 8.98 -5.47 -12.43
CA LEU A 88 7.63 -5.37 -11.87
C LEU A 88 6.67 -4.79 -12.90
N VAL A 89 5.61 -5.53 -13.18
CA VAL A 89 4.45 -5.06 -13.92
C VAL A 89 3.21 -5.19 -13.08
N ASP A 90 2.25 -4.30 -13.35
CA ASP A 90 0.92 -4.44 -12.78
C ASP A 90 0.32 -5.78 -13.18
N LEU A 91 -0.45 -6.36 -12.27
CA LEU A 91 -1.09 -7.65 -12.51
C LEU A 91 -1.94 -7.57 -13.80
N PRO A 92 -1.70 -8.44 -14.80
CA PRO A 92 -2.36 -8.37 -16.09
C PRO A 92 -3.82 -8.85 -16.01
N THR A 93 -4.16 -9.60 -14.95
CA THR A 93 -5.55 -9.92 -14.60
C THR A 93 -6.21 -8.65 -14.08
N GLY A 94 -6.98 -7.99 -14.95
CA GLY A 94 -7.64 -6.68 -14.72
C GLY A 94 -8.68 -6.62 -13.61
N GLU A 95 -8.52 -7.38 -12.54
CA GLU A 95 -9.39 -7.37 -11.35
C GLU A 95 -8.57 -7.18 -10.05
N PRO A 96 -7.85 -6.05 -9.88
CA PRO A 96 -7.08 -5.77 -8.67
C PRO A 96 -7.92 -5.77 -7.39
N GLN A 97 -9.23 -5.51 -7.48
CA GLN A 97 -10.22 -5.58 -6.40
C GLN A 97 -10.25 -6.94 -5.69
N ARG A 98 -9.87 -8.04 -6.35
CA ARG A 98 -9.86 -9.38 -5.72
C ARG A 98 -8.77 -9.53 -4.67
N PHE A 99 -7.76 -8.66 -4.72
CA PHE A 99 -6.56 -8.75 -3.89
C PHE A 99 -6.47 -7.61 -2.87
N VAL A 100 -7.49 -6.75 -2.77
CA VAL A 100 -7.53 -5.69 -1.76
C VAL A 100 -7.54 -6.33 -0.36
N PRO A 101 -6.62 -5.94 0.54
CA PRO A 101 -6.57 -6.47 1.90
C PRO A 101 -7.79 -6.04 2.74
N HIS A 102 -8.04 -6.75 3.84
CA HIS A 102 -9.13 -6.42 4.77
C HIS A 102 -8.73 -5.32 5.77
N TRP A 103 -7.44 -5.20 6.06
CA TRP A 103 -6.96 -4.20 7.00
C TRP A 103 -5.56 -3.66 6.65
N LEU A 104 -5.33 -2.40 7.02
CA LEU A 104 -4.07 -1.68 6.97
C LEU A 104 -3.80 -1.05 8.34
N LYS A 105 -2.62 -1.28 8.91
CA LYS A 105 -2.16 -0.63 10.13
C LYS A 105 -0.97 0.26 9.83
N LEU A 106 -1.01 1.48 10.34
CA LEU A 106 0.03 2.49 10.17
C LEU A 106 0.56 2.94 11.53
N ASP A 107 1.88 3.01 11.64
CA ASP A 107 2.60 3.49 12.81
C ASP A 107 3.68 4.50 12.39
N TYR A 108 4.17 5.27 13.36
CA TYR A 108 5.27 6.20 13.17
C TYR A 108 6.26 6.05 14.32
N ARG A 109 7.47 5.59 14.01
CA ARG A 109 8.54 5.34 15.00
C ARG A 109 9.87 5.79 14.45
N HIS A 110 10.71 6.36 15.31
CA HIS A 110 12.06 6.82 14.96
C HIS A 110 12.10 7.77 13.74
N GLY A 111 11.09 8.62 13.59
CA GLY A 111 11.00 9.57 12.48
C GLY A 111 10.54 8.96 11.16
N GLN A 112 10.10 7.69 11.15
CA GLN A 112 9.76 6.95 9.95
C GLN A 112 8.35 6.35 10.05
N TRP A 113 7.63 6.41 8.94
CA TRP A 113 6.38 5.71 8.75
C TRP A 113 6.61 4.22 8.57
N GLN A 114 5.74 3.42 9.19
CA GLN A 114 5.75 1.98 9.09
C GLN A 114 4.32 1.50 8.85
N GLY A 115 4.18 0.48 8.02
CA GLY A 115 2.87 -0.03 7.64
C GLY A 115 2.89 -1.53 7.42
N GLU A 116 1.80 -2.17 7.81
CA GLU A 116 1.51 -3.55 7.49
C GLU A 116 0.05 -3.72 7.10
N PHE A 117 -0.23 -4.66 6.20
CA PHE A 117 -1.58 -4.99 5.80
C PHE A 117 -1.78 -6.50 5.76
N GLY A 118 -3.05 -6.90 5.75
CA GLY A 118 -3.40 -8.32 5.70
C GLY A 118 -4.83 -8.59 5.24
N TYR A 119 -5.07 -9.88 5.07
CA TYR A 119 -6.34 -10.49 4.73
C TYR A 119 -6.88 -11.18 5.98
#